data_AF-D5PA90-F1
#
_entry.id   AF-D5PA90-F1
#
_cell.length_a   1.000
_cell.length_b   1.000
_cell.length_c   1.000
_cell.angle_alpha   90.00
_cell.angle_beta   90.00
_cell.angle_gamma   90.00
#
_symmetry.space_group_name_H-M   'P 1'
#
loop_
_entity.id
_entity.type
_entity.pdbx_description
1 polymer ?
#
loop_
_entity_poly.entity_id
_entity_poly.type
_entity_poly.pdbx_seq_one_letter_code
_entity_poly.pdbx_strand_id
1 'polypeptide(L)'
;MRKDQGSNRWELVTCAVAGHATYAPDEEDLAARLSGTTGLGEVWRCLRCGEFTVGEPHGRGRPEDAPMIMRGKALRQAIIIRALAVERLFRAVAIALAAYAVWKFRGARGAIQATLDRDLPIFRAAGFKVDQMTAVHELEKALAAKPSTLALLTLMLAGYALLEVVEGVGLWLLKRWGEYFAVIATSVFLPLEIHDLAKGITMTRVVTFTINVAAVLYLLFSKRLFGLRGGRAAYDEERRGEQLLDVEKAAARS
;
A
#
# COMPACT_ATOMS: atom_id res chain seq x y z
N MET A 1 -17.71 -12.86 32.90
CA MET A 1 -16.44 -12.72 32.13
C MET A 1 -16.55 -13.25 30.68
N ARG A 2 -17.63 -12.94 29.94
CA ARG A 2 -17.87 -13.41 28.56
C ARG A 2 -18.37 -12.24 27.71
N LYS A 3 -17.49 -11.57 26.94
CA LYS A 3 -17.94 -10.68 25.85
C LYS A 3 -16.97 -10.48 24.68
N ASP A 4 -15.70 -10.85 24.77
CA ASP A 4 -14.72 -10.55 23.69
C ASP A 4 -14.36 -11.69 22.73
N GLN A 5 -14.96 -12.88 22.85
CA GLN A 5 -14.63 -14.01 21.95
C GLN A 5 -14.91 -13.73 20.47
N GLY A 6 -15.77 -12.76 20.14
CA GLY A 6 -16.02 -12.32 18.75
C GLY A 6 -14.93 -11.42 18.14
N SER A 7 -14.05 -10.82 18.95
CA SER A 7 -13.08 -9.84 18.47
C SER A 7 -11.73 -10.45 18.07
N ASN A 8 -11.40 -11.67 18.49
CA ASN A 8 -10.02 -12.18 18.44
C ASN A 8 -9.61 -12.86 17.11
N ARG A 9 -10.49 -12.89 16.08
CA ARG A 9 -10.24 -13.68 14.85
C ARG A 9 -8.92 -13.35 14.13
N TRP A 10 -8.57 -12.07 14.04
CA TRP A 10 -7.33 -11.64 13.36
C TRP A 10 -6.07 -11.89 14.19
N GLU A 11 -6.20 -11.77 15.51
CA GLU A 11 -5.13 -12.09 16.46
C GLU A 11 -4.80 -13.58 16.41
N LEU A 12 -5.82 -14.45 16.39
CA LEU A 12 -5.66 -15.90 16.23
C LEU A 12 -5.01 -16.28 14.90
N VAL A 13 -5.49 -15.74 13.76
CA VAL A 13 -4.88 -15.99 12.44
C VAL A 13 -3.41 -15.53 12.43
N THR A 14 -3.12 -14.37 13.03
CA THR A 14 -1.74 -13.87 13.09
C THR A 14 -0.87 -14.76 13.98
N CYS A 15 -1.38 -15.27 15.10
CA CYS A 15 -0.67 -16.22 15.95
C CYS A 15 -0.44 -17.58 15.26
N ALA A 16 -1.40 -18.07 14.47
CA ALA A 16 -1.24 -19.30 13.70
C ALA A 16 -0.13 -19.20 12.64
N VAL A 17 0.05 -18.02 12.03
CA VAL A 17 1.06 -17.82 10.96
C VAL A 17 2.41 -17.36 11.50
N ALA A 18 2.41 -16.42 12.44
CA ALA A 18 3.63 -15.74 12.93
C ALA A 18 4.08 -16.19 14.32
N GLY A 19 3.38 -17.16 14.93
CA GLY A 19 3.63 -17.62 16.28
C GLY A 19 3.05 -16.73 17.38
N HIS A 20 3.07 -17.27 18.60
CA HIS A 20 2.59 -16.61 19.80
C HIS A 20 3.66 -15.67 20.36
N ALA A 21 3.25 -14.47 20.77
CA ALA A 21 4.11 -13.51 21.45
C ALA A 21 3.94 -13.66 22.97
N THR A 22 4.93 -14.24 23.64
CA THR A 22 4.98 -14.41 25.10
C THR A 22 6.14 -13.60 25.69
N TYR A 23 5.94 -13.05 26.89
CA TYR A 23 6.92 -12.22 27.58
C TYR A 23 6.81 -12.46 29.09
N ALA A 24 7.95 -12.58 29.77
CA ALA A 24 8.03 -12.71 31.22
C ALA A 24 8.47 -11.38 31.86
N PRO A 25 7.55 -10.67 32.54
CA PRO A 25 7.90 -9.46 33.27
C PRO A 25 8.73 -9.77 34.52
N ASP A 26 9.62 -8.86 34.90
CA ASP A 26 10.38 -8.96 36.16
C ASP A 26 9.51 -8.71 37.42
N GLU A 27 8.34 -8.06 37.25
CA GLU A 27 7.36 -7.86 38.32
C GLU A 27 6.64 -9.20 38.62
N GLU A 28 6.90 -9.81 39.79
CA GLU A 28 6.39 -11.14 40.17
C GLU A 28 4.85 -11.24 40.12
N ASP A 29 4.13 -10.24 40.61
CA ASP A 29 2.66 -10.22 40.60
C ASP A 29 2.10 -10.25 39.17
N LEU A 30 2.75 -9.55 38.25
CA LEU A 30 2.35 -9.50 36.85
C LEU A 30 2.74 -10.78 36.11
N ALA A 31 3.94 -11.32 36.40
CA ALA A 31 4.40 -12.59 35.87
C ALA A 31 3.48 -13.74 36.28
N ALA A 32 3.03 -13.80 37.53
CA ALA A 32 2.12 -14.82 38.04
C ALA A 32 0.74 -14.80 37.35
N ARG A 33 0.30 -13.64 36.84
CA ARG A 33 -0.95 -13.53 36.06
C ARG A 33 -0.80 -13.95 34.60
N LEU A 34 0.42 -13.87 34.08
CA LEU A 34 0.75 -14.19 32.68
C LEU A 34 1.35 -15.58 32.53
N SER A 35 1.73 -16.24 33.61
CA SER A 35 2.30 -17.58 33.59
C SER A 35 1.44 -18.56 34.38
N GLY A 36 1.74 -19.84 34.19
CA GLY A 36 1.16 -20.93 34.96
C GLY A 36 1.93 -22.21 34.70
N THR A 37 1.55 -23.27 35.40
CA THR A 37 2.10 -24.60 35.18
C THR A 37 0.99 -25.57 34.81
N THR A 38 1.32 -26.47 33.89
CA THR A 38 0.45 -27.56 33.46
C THR A 38 1.21 -28.87 33.57
N GLY A 39 0.52 -30.01 33.42
CA GLY A 39 1.18 -31.31 33.38
C GLY A 39 2.19 -31.48 32.23
N LEU A 40 2.21 -30.54 31.26
CA LEU A 40 3.14 -30.51 30.14
C LEU A 40 4.30 -29.54 30.33
N GLY A 41 4.33 -28.79 31.45
CA GLY A 41 5.34 -27.78 31.73
C GLY A 41 4.75 -26.37 31.91
N GLU A 42 5.63 -25.37 31.84
CA GLU A 42 5.27 -23.95 31.96
C GLU A 42 4.40 -23.50 30.80
N VAL A 43 3.43 -22.64 31.09
CA VAL A 43 2.60 -21.95 30.11
C VAL A 43 2.70 -20.46 30.30
N TRP A 44 2.69 -19.74 29.18
CA TRP A 44 2.71 -18.28 29.15
C TRP A 44 1.57 -17.75 28.30
N ARG A 45 0.92 -16.70 28.78
CA ARG A 45 -0.20 -16.05 28.12
C ARG A 45 0.30 -15.18 26.98
N CYS A 46 -0.21 -15.41 25.78
CA CYS A 46 0.16 -14.65 24.61
C CYS A 46 -0.37 -13.22 24.70
N LEU A 47 0.51 -12.22 24.56
CA LEU A 47 0.16 -10.80 24.58
C LEU A 47 -0.69 -10.36 23.39
N ARG A 48 -0.76 -11.16 22.32
CA ARG A 48 -1.58 -10.90 21.13
C ARG A 48 -3.00 -11.44 21.28
N CYS A 49 -3.16 -12.76 21.40
CA CYS A 49 -4.47 -13.41 21.42
C CYS A 49 -5.03 -13.65 22.83
N GLY A 50 -4.21 -13.52 23.88
CA GLY A 50 -4.61 -13.74 25.26
C GLY A 50 -4.76 -15.21 25.68
N GLU A 51 -4.40 -16.16 24.80
CA GLU A 51 -4.41 -17.61 25.07
C GLU A 51 -3.12 -18.05 25.76
N PHE A 52 -3.18 -19.07 26.62
CA PHE A 52 -1.99 -19.67 27.23
C PHE A 52 -1.33 -20.67 26.27
N THR A 53 -0.02 -20.53 26.09
CA THR A 53 0.79 -21.40 25.24
C THR A 53 1.88 -22.09 26.03
N VAL A 54 2.07 -23.38 25.80
CA VAL A 54 3.09 -24.21 26.46
C VAL A 54 4.49 -23.84 25.94
N GLY A 55 5.46 -23.76 26.84
CA GLY A 55 6.87 -23.50 26.53
C GLY A 55 7.39 -22.22 27.17
N GLU A 56 8.70 -22.02 27.05
CA GLU A 56 9.38 -20.85 27.60
C GLU A 56 8.91 -19.53 26.95
N PRO A 57 8.96 -18.41 27.68
CA PRO A 57 8.59 -17.11 27.15
C PRO A 57 9.63 -16.63 26.11
N HIS A 58 9.19 -16.02 25.02
CA HIS A 58 10.08 -15.54 23.95
C HIS A 58 10.97 -14.37 24.36
N GLY A 59 10.59 -13.63 25.40
CA GLY A 59 11.38 -12.54 25.96
C GLY A 59 11.15 -12.41 27.47
N ARG A 60 12.09 -11.76 28.16
CA ARG A 60 12.01 -11.48 29.60
C ARG A 60 12.52 -10.08 29.88
N GLY A 61 12.09 -9.47 30.99
CA GLY A 61 12.60 -8.17 31.46
C GLY A 61 11.51 -7.25 32.03
N ARG A 62 11.80 -5.96 32.06
CA ARG A 62 10.89 -4.96 32.64
C ARG A 62 9.64 -4.79 31.78
N PRO A 63 8.44 -4.59 32.35
CA PRO A 63 7.21 -4.43 31.56
C PRO A 63 7.30 -3.34 30.47
N GLU A 64 8.01 -2.25 30.76
CA GLU A 64 8.29 -1.16 29.81
C GLU A 64 9.13 -1.56 28.59
N ASP A 65 9.94 -2.63 28.70
CA ASP A 65 10.78 -3.15 27.62
C ASP A 65 10.04 -4.21 26.80
N ALA A 66 8.80 -4.56 27.15
CA ALA A 66 8.02 -5.55 26.44
C ALA A 66 7.76 -5.12 24.98
N PRO A 67 7.82 -6.06 24.01
CA PRO A 67 7.62 -5.73 22.61
C PRO A 67 6.19 -5.20 22.39
N MET A 68 6.07 -4.08 21.67
CA MET A 68 4.77 -3.52 21.32
C MET A 68 4.04 -4.42 20.32
N ILE A 69 3.07 -5.20 20.80
CA ILE A 69 2.25 -6.09 19.98
C ILE A 69 0.98 -5.36 19.54
N MET A 70 0.73 -5.32 18.22
CA MET A 70 -0.53 -4.81 17.67
C MET A 70 -1.67 -5.78 17.97
N ARG A 71 -2.76 -5.28 18.55
CA ARG A 71 -3.96 -6.02 18.90
C ARG A 71 -5.23 -5.32 18.38
N GLY A 72 -6.37 -6.00 18.36
CA GLY A 72 -7.67 -5.37 18.22
C GLY A 72 -7.91 -4.63 16.90
N LYS A 73 -8.33 -3.37 16.99
CA LYS A 73 -8.63 -2.52 15.83
C LYS A 73 -7.36 -2.14 15.07
N ALA A 74 -6.27 -1.87 15.81
CA ALA A 74 -4.98 -1.52 15.23
C ALA A 74 -4.41 -2.64 14.34
N LEU A 75 -4.54 -3.90 14.77
CA LEU A 75 -4.09 -5.05 13.97
C LEU A 75 -4.90 -5.20 12.68
N ARG A 76 -6.24 -5.12 12.76
CA ARG A 76 -7.13 -5.17 11.58
C ARG A 76 -6.81 -4.08 10.58
N GLN A 77 -6.67 -2.85 11.07
CA GLN A 77 -6.36 -1.72 10.21
C GLN A 77 -4.99 -1.88 9.54
N ALA A 78 -3.98 -2.39 10.25
CA ALA A 78 -2.67 -2.68 9.67
C ALA A 78 -2.75 -3.75 8.57
N ILE A 79 -3.54 -4.81 8.77
CA ILE A 79 -3.74 -5.86 7.76
C ILE A 79 -4.44 -5.31 6.52
N ILE A 80 -5.51 -4.52 6.70
CA ILE A 80 -6.24 -3.88 5.59
C ILE A 80 -5.33 -2.95 4.79
N ILE A 81 -4.53 -2.13 5.48
CA ILE A 81 -3.57 -1.23 4.83
C ILE A 81 -2.52 -2.01 4.04
N ARG A 82 -2.00 -3.12 4.58
CA ARG A 82 -1.07 -4.00 3.85
C ARG A 82 -1.71 -4.67 2.64
N ALA A 83 -2.96 -5.08 2.73
CA ALA A 83 -3.70 -5.63 1.58
C ALA A 83 -3.84 -4.59 0.46
N LEU A 84 -4.20 -3.35 0.81
CA LEU A 84 -4.25 -2.23 -0.14
C LEU A 84 -2.87 -1.93 -0.75
N ALA A 85 -1.80 -2.02 0.05
CA ALA A 85 -0.44 -1.86 -0.44
C ALA A 85 -0.08 -2.91 -1.51
N VAL A 86 -0.45 -4.18 -1.29
CA VAL A 86 -0.21 -5.27 -2.25
C VAL A 86 -0.99 -5.04 -3.55
N GLU A 87 -2.25 -4.60 -3.46
CA GLU A 87 -3.05 -4.26 -4.64
C GLU A 87 -2.38 -3.17 -5.48
N ARG A 88 -1.89 -2.10 -4.86
CA ARG A 88 -1.16 -1.04 -5.55
C ARG A 88 0.12 -1.52 -6.20
N LEU A 89 0.90 -2.36 -5.52
CA LEU A 89 2.12 -2.95 -6.09
C LEU A 89 1.79 -3.83 -7.31
N PHE A 90 0.71 -4.61 -7.25
CA PHE A 90 0.25 -5.38 -8.39
C PHE A 90 -0.14 -4.48 -9.57
N ARG A 91 -0.88 -3.40 -9.31
CA ARG A 91 -1.24 -2.40 -10.32
C ARG A 91 0.02 -1.74 -10.93
N ALA A 92 1.00 -1.39 -10.09
CA ALA A 92 2.27 -0.82 -10.54
C ALA A 92 3.01 -1.77 -11.50
N VAL A 93 3.04 -3.07 -11.18
CA VAL A 93 3.61 -4.10 -12.07
C VAL A 93 2.87 -4.14 -13.40
N ALA A 94 1.53 -4.12 -13.41
CA ALA A 94 0.74 -4.12 -14.64
C ALA A 94 1.03 -2.88 -15.51
N ILE A 95 1.12 -1.70 -14.90
CA ILE A 95 1.45 -0.45 -15.61
C ILE A 95 2.89 -0.48 -16.14
N ALA A 96 3.85 -1.01 -15.37
CA ALA A 96 5.23 -1.16 -15.80
C ALA A 96 5.35 -2.12 -16.99
N LEU A 97 4.60 -3.21 -17.00
CA LEU A 97 4.51 -4.12 -18.15
C LEU A 97 3.92 -3.43 -19.38
N ALA A 98 2.89 -2.60 -19.21
CA ALA A 98 2.33 -1.79 -20.29
C ALA A 98 3.36 -0.78 -20.83
N ALA A 99 4.09 -0.08 -19.96
CA ALA A 99 5.18 0.82 -20.34
C ALA A 99 6.27 0.08 -21.14
N TYR A 100 6.68 -1.10 -20.66
CA TYR A 100 7.65 -1.95 -21.35
C TYR A 100 7.16 -2.39 -22.72
N ALA A 101 5.89 -2.78 -22.85
CA ALA A 101 5.28 -3.16 -24.13
C ALA A 101 5.29 -2.00 -25.12
N VAL A 102 4.89 -0.78 -24.69
CA VAL A 102 4.93 0.43 -25.53
C VAL A 102 6.36 0.78 -25.94
N TRP A 103 7.31 0.70 -25.00
CA TRP A 103 8.73 0.95 -25.28
C TRP A 103 9.32 -0.05 -26.28
N LYS A 104 9.03 -1.34 -26.10
CA LYS A 104 9.46 -2.41 -27.00
C LYS A 104 8.84 -2.24 -28.38
N PHE A 105 7.56 -1.91 -28.46
CA PHE A 105 6.85 -1.63 -29.71
C PHE A 105 7.47 -0.43 -30.44
N ARG A 106 7.80 0.65 -29.73
CA ARG A 106 8.53 1.80 -30.28
C ARG A 106 9.89 1.39 -30.86
N GLY A 107 10.66 0.55 -30.16
CA GLY A 107 11.96 0.08 -30.65
C GLY A 107 11.86 -0.86 -31.86
N ALA A 108 10.81 -1.69 -31.91
CA ALA A 108 10.57 -2.64 -33.00
C ALA A 108 9.91 -2.01 -34.23
N ARG A 109 9.34 -0.80 -34.09
CA ARG A 109 8.56 -0.11 -35.13
C ARG A 109 9.28 0.00 -36.47
N GLY A 110 10.57 0.34 -36.47
CA GLY A 110 11.37 0.44 -37.70
C GLY A 110 11.54 -0.90 -38.43
N ALA A 111 11.71 -1.99 -37.68
CA ALA A 111 11.80 -3.34 -38.25
C ALA A 111 10.44 -3.87 -38.72
N ILE A 112 9.36 -3.51 -38.00
CA ILE A 112 7.98 -3.89 -38.34
C ILE A 112 7.52 -3.15 -39.61
N GLN A 113 7.78 -1.84 -39.71
CA GLN A 113 7.49 -1.05 -40.92
C GLN A 113 8.28 -1.56 -42.13
N ALA A 114 9.58 -1.82 -41.98
CA ALA A 114 10.40 -2.35 -43.08
C ALA A 114 9.92 -3.73 -43.59
N THR A 115 9.37 -4.55 -42.69
CA THR A 115 8.82 -5.88 -43.05
C THR A 115 7.43 -5.75 -43.67
N LEU A 116 6.57 -4.88 -43.12
CA LEU A 116 5.26 -4.58 -43.71
C LEU A 116 5.41 -4.00 -45.12
N ASP A 117 6.22 -2.96 -45.31
CA ASP A 117 6.42 -2.30 -46.61
C ASP A 117 6.99 -3.26 -47.67
N ARG A 118 7.81 -4.23 -47.26
CA ARG A 118 8.39 -5.24 -48.14
C ARG A 118 7.39 -6.35 -48.51
N ASP A 119 6.59 -6.82 -47.56
CA ASP A 119 5.81 -8.04 -47.72
C ASP A 119 4.34 -7.76 -48.10
N LEU A 120 3.76 -6.60 -47.73
CA LEU A 120 2.40 -6.18 -48.14
C LEU A 120 2.16 -6.20 -49.66
N PRO A 121 3.08 -5.71 -50.52
CA PRO A 121 2.88 -5.74 -51.97
C PRO A 121 2.72 -7.16 -52.51
N ILE A 122 3.40 -8.14 -51.90
CA ILE A 122 3.36 -9.56 -52.31
C ILE A 122 2.01 -10.18 -51.96
N PHE A 123 1.48 -9.91 -50.76
CA PHE A 123 0.15 -10.38 -50.35
C PHE A 123 -0.99 -9.71 -51.15
N ARG A 124 -0.82 -8.42 -51.50
CA ARG A 124 -1.77 -7.68 -52.35
C ARG A 124 -1.78 -8.22 -53.78
N ALA A 125 -0.61 -8.57 -54.32
CA ALA A 125 -0.47 -9.25 -55.62
C ALA A 125 -1.05 -10.68 -55.63
N ALA A 126 -1.07 -11.36 -54.47
CA ALA A 126 -1.66 -12.69 -54.30
C ALA A 126 -3.20 -12.68 -54.13
N GLY A 127 -3.86 -11.52 -54.22
CA GLY A 127 -5.33 -11.41 -54.23
C GLY A 127 -6.01 -11.41 -52.85
N PHE A 128 -5.25 -11.33 -51.75
CA PHE A 128 -5.82 -11.15 -50.41
C PHE A 128 -6.32 -9.71 -50.25
N LYS A 129 -7.59 -9.52 -49.84
CA LYS A 129 -8.15 -8.21 -49.47
C LYS A 129 -7.68 -7.80 -48.08
N VAL A 130 -6.39 -7.48 -47.97
CA VAL A 130 -5.71 -7.13 -46.71
C VAL A 130 -6.31 -5.86 -46.07
N ASP A 131 -6.85 -4.95 -46.89
CA ASP A 131 -7.44 -3.67 -46.46
C ASP A 131 -8.73 -3.82 -45.61
N GLN A 132 -9.36 -5.00 -45.61
CA GLN A 132 -10.59 -5.26 -44.83
C GLN A 132 -10.33 -5.87 -43.45
N MET A 133 -9.09 -6.24 -43.12
CA MET A 133 -8.76 -6.82 -41.83
C MET A 133 -8.53 -5.74 -40.77
N THR A 134 -9.41 -5.68 -39.78
CA THR A 134 -9.34 -4.74 -38.63
C THR A 134 -7.98 -4.74 -37.93
N ALA A 135 -7.32 -5.89 -37.87
CA ALA A 135 -5.99 -6.04 -37.27
C ALA A 135 -4.91 -5.25 -38.02
N VAL A 136 -4.99 -5.13 -39.35
CA VAL A 136 -4.02 -4.38 -40.17
C VAL A 136 -4.25 -2.88 -40.01
N HIS A 137 -5.51 -2.44 -39.96
CA HIS A 137 -5.84 -1.04 -39.78
C HIS A 137 -5.45 -0.52 -38.39
N GLU A 138 -5.71 -1.29 -37.32
CA GLU A 138 -5.26 -0.95 -35.96
C GLU A 138 -3.74 -0.95 -35.85
N LEU A 139 -3.05 -1.86 -36.56
CA LEU A 139 -1.60 -1.90 -36.61
C LEU A 139 -1.02 -0.69 -37.35
N GLU A 140 -1.57 -0.30 -38.51
CA GLU A 140 -1.18 0.93 -39.23
C GLU A 140 -1.42 2.18 -38.39
N LYS A 141 -2.56 2.28 -37.70
CA LYS A 141 -2.87 3.40 -36.80
C LYS A 141 -1.90 3.44 -35.61
N ALA A 142 -1.58 2.28 -35.05
CA ALA A 142 -0.58 2.12 -34.01
C ALA A 142 0.85 2.39 -34.52
N LEU A 143 1.15 2.22 -35.81
CA LEU A 143 2.43 2.55 -36.46
C LEU A 143 2.53 4.03 -36.91
N ALA A 144 1.40 4.67 -37.20
CA ALA A 144 1.29 6.07 -37.61
C ALA A 144 1.33 7.06 -36.43
N ALA A 145 1.11 6.62 -35.18
CA ALA A 145 1.23 7.50 -34.01
C ALA A 145 2.63 8.14 -33.94
N LYS A 146 2.75 9.42 -33.57
CA LYS A 146 4.05 10.10 -33.60
C LYS A 146 5.05 9.46 -32.62
N PRO A 147 6.33 9.30 -32.97
CA PRO A 147 7.36 8.74 -32.08
C PRO A 147 7.48 9.51 -30.76
N SER A 148 7.28 10.84 -30.79
CA SER A 148 7.25 11.70 -29.60
C SER A 148 6.09 11.37 -28.66
N THR A 149 4.90 11.05 -29.20
CA THR A 149 3.73 10.66 -28.41
C THR A 149 3.94 9.32 -27.70
N LEU A 150 4.54 8.33 -28.37
CA LEU A 150 4.89 7.06 -27.73
C LEU A 150 5.99 7.22 -26.67
N ALA A 151 6.95 8.15 -26.87
CA ALA A 151 7.92 8.54 -25.85
C ALA A 151 7.23 9.06 -24.60
N LEU A 152 6.34 10.04 -24.79
CA LEU A 152 5.62 10.70 -23.72
C LEU A 152 4.74 9.69 -22.98
N LEU A 153 4.03 8.84 -23.71
CA LEU A 153 3.20 7.78 -23.11
C LEU A 153 4.04 6.81 -22.27
N THR A 154 5.19 6.38 -22.79
CA THR A 154 6.11 5.50 -22.04
C THR A 154 6.60 6.20 -20.76
N LEU A 155 7.00 7.46 -20.85
CA LEU A 155 7.47 8.25 -19.71
C LEU A 155 6.37 8.44 -18.66
N MET A 156 5.15 8.75 -19.10
CA MET A 156 3.99 8.92 -18.22
C MET A 156 3.62 7.62 -17.51
N LEU A 157 3.57 6.50 -18.23
CA LEU A 157 3.30 5.18 -17.64
C LEU A 157 4.40 4.77 -16.66
N ALA A 158 5.67 5.01 -17.00
CA ALA A 158 6.80 4.72 -16.11
C ALA A 158 6.77 5.58 -14.84
N GLY A 159 6.46 6.88 -14.97
CA GLY A 159 6.28 7.77 -13.83
C GLY A 159 5.11 7.37 -12.93
N TYR A 160 3.98 6.98 -13.52
CA TYR A 160 2.81 6.51 -12.77
C TYR A 160 3.07 5.18 -12.06
N ALA A 161 3.77 4.24 -12.71
CA ALA A 161 4.19 3.00 -12.06
C ALA A 161 5.11 3.27 -10.86
N LEU A 162 6.08 4.19 -10.99
CA LEU A 162 6.96 4.57 -9.88
C LEU A 162 6.16 5.15 -8.72
N LEU A 163 5.18 6.02 -9.00
CA LEU A 163 4.31 6.62 -8.00
C LEU A 163 3.55 5.53 -7.21
N GLU A 164 2.92 4.57 -7.90
CA GLU A 164 2.21 3.46 -7.26
C GLU A 164 3.15 2.57 -6.42
N VAL A 165 4.40 2.36 -6.84
CA VAL A 165 5.41 1.64 -6.04
C VAL A 165 5.71 2.40 -4.75
N VAL A 166 5.96 3.71 -4.83
CA VAL A 166 6.30 4.51 -3.64
C VAL A 166 5.14 4.54 -2.65
N GLU A 167 3.90 4.70 -3.14
CA GLU A 167 2.71 4.65 -2.29
C GLU A 167 2.50 3.25 -1.69
N GLY A 168 2.65 2.19 -2.48
CA GLY A 168 2.56 0.80 -2.02
C GLY A 168 3.58 0.49 -0.93
N VAL A 169 4.84 0.89 -1.10
CA VAL A 169 5.90 0.73 -0.09
C VAL A 169 5.58 1.55 1.17
N GLY A 170 5.10 2.78 1.00
CA GLY A 170 4.70 3.65 2.12
C GLY A 170 3.58 3.04 2.98
N LEU A 171 2.55 2.49 2.34
CA LEU A 171 1.45 1.80 3.01
C LEU A 171 1.92 0.49 3.67
N TRP A 172 2.75 -0.30 2.99
CA TRP A 172 3.27 -1.57 3.52
C TRP A 172 4.07 -1.38 4.81
N LEU A 173 4.93 -0.36 4.84
CA LEU A 173 5.74 -0.02 5.99
C LEU A 173 4.95 0.68 7.10
N LEU A 174 3.68 1.04 6.86
CA LEU A 174 2.84 1.83 7.77
C LEU A 174 3.56 3.13 8.20
N LYS A 175 4.39 3.69 7.32
CA LYS A 175 5.20 4.89 7.58
C LYS A 175 4.52 6.11 6.96
N ARG A 176 4.51 7.22 7.72
CA ARG A 176 3.91 8.51 7.32
C ARG A 176 4.53 9.12 6.04
N TRP A 177 5.69 8.65 5.58
CA TRP A 177 6.31 9.17 4.35
C TRP A 177 5.54 8.78 3.08
N GLY A 178 4.79 7.67 3.10
CA GLY A 178 3.86 7.35 2.02
C GLY A 178 2.73 8.38 1.89
N GLU A 179 2.31 8.97 3.01
CA GLU A 179 1.29 10.02 3.03
C GLU A 179 1.85 11.37 2.56
N TYR A 180 3.11 11.70 2.91
CA TYR A 180 3.78 12.88 2.33
C TYR A 180 3.94 12.75 0.82
N PHE A 181 4.29 11.56 0.34
CA PHE A 181 4.44 11.31 -1.09
C PHE A 181 3.10 11.43 -1.84
N ALA A 182 1.99 10.94 -1.28
CA ALA A 182 0.66 11.12 -1.88
C ALA A 182 0.29 12.61 -2.02
N VAL A 183 0.63 13.44 -1.03
CA VAL A 183 0.43 14.90 -1.10
C VAL A 183 1.30 15.50 -2.20
N ILE A 184 2.59 15.12 -2.29
CA ILE A 184 3.50 15.58 -3.34
C ILE A 184 3.00 15.17 -4.72
N ALA A 185 2.59 13.92 -4.90
CA ALA A 185 2.04 13.37 -6.12
C ALA A 185 0.80 14.14 -6.60
N THR A 186 -0.12 14.44 -5.67
CA THR A 186 -1.30 15.26 -5.97
C THR A 186 -0.93 16.71 -6.27
N SER A 187 0.13 17.22 -5.62
CA SER A 187 0.59 18.61 -5.79
C SER A 187 1.40 18.85 -7.06
N VAL A 188 1.99 17.82 -7.67
CA VAL A 188 2.77 17.93 -8.92
C VAL A 188 1.92 18.43 -10.10
N PHE A 189 0.60 18.24 -10.05
CA PHE A 189 -0.31 18.76 -11.09
C PHE A 189 -0.62 20.26 -10.93
N LEU A 190 -0.45 20.83 -9.74
CA LEU A 190 -0.77 22.24 -9.46
C LEU A 190 0.07 23.23 -10.29
N PRO A 191 1.42 23.10 -10.41
CA PRO A 191 2.23 24.05 -11.19
C PRO A 191 1.86 24.11 -12.67
N LEU A 192 1.53 22.96 -13.26
CA LEU A 192 1.11 22.87 -14.66
C LEU A 192 -0.23 23.58 -14.87
N GLU A 193 -1.20 23.35 -13.97
CA GLU A 193 -2.51 24.00 -14.04
C GLU A 193 -2.43 25.51 -13.79
N ILE A 194 -1.55 25.98 -12.89
CA ILE A 194 -1.32 27.41 -12.63
C ILE A 194 -0.75 28.09 -13.89
N HIS A 195 0.20 27.45 -14.59
CA HIS A 195 0.76 27.99 -15.83
C HIS A 195 -0.27 28.07 -16.96
N ASP A 196 -1.14 27.06 -17.06
CA ASP A 196 -2.21 27.04 -18.07
C ASP A 196 -3.34 28.04 -17.74
N LEU A 197 -3.66 28.25 -16.46
CA LEU A 197 -4.55 29.31 -16.00
C LEU A 197 -3.99 30.71 -16.28
N ALA A 198 -2.68 30.91 -16.12
CA ALA A 198 -2.00 32.17 -16.41
C ALA A 198 -2.03 32.52 -17.93
N LYS A 199 -2.09 31.51 -18.80
CA LYS A 199 -2.19 31.69 -20.27
C LYS A 199 -3.61 31.86 -20.79
N GLY A 200 -4.63 31.54 -19.99
CA GLY A 200 -6.03 31.71 -20.37
C GLY A 200 -7.00 30.94 -19.47
N ILE A 201 -8.04 31.64 -19.03
CA ILE A 201 -9.09 31.09 -18.15
C ILE A 201 -10.14 30.41 -19.03
N THR A 202 -10.20 29.08 -18.97
CA THR A 202 -11.30 28.29 -19.54
C THR A 202 -12.03 27.56 -18.41
N MET A 203 -13.36 27.39 -18.54
CA MET A 203 -14.18 26.75 -17.49
C MET A 203 -13.69 25.35 -17.12
N THR A 204 -13.23 24.57 -18.10
CA THR A 204 -12.67 23.24 -17.87
C THR A 204 -11.41 23.27 -17.01
N ARG A 205 -10.52 24.26 -17.20
CA ARG A 205 -9.28 24.42 -16.41
C ARG A 205 -9.56 24.84 -14.96
N VAL A 206 -10.55 25.69 -14.75
CA VAL A 206 -10.95 26.13 -13.40
C VAL A 206 -11.53 24.96 -12.60
N VAL A 207 -12.35 24.12 -13.26
CA VAL A 207 -12.93 22.93 -12.62
C VAL A 207 -11.86 21.92 -12.25
N THR A 208 -10.93 21.58 -13.16
CA THR A 208 -9.85 20.62 -12.85
C THR A 208 -8.94 21.13 -11.73
N PHE A 209 -8.58 22.42 -11.76
CA PHE A 209 -7.80 23.05 -10.70
C PHE A 209 -8.51 22.98 -9.33
N THR A 210 -9.80 23.27 -9.30
CA THR A 210 -10.59 23.22 -8.06
C THR A 210 -10.64 21.80 -7.48
N ILE A 211 -10.81 20.79 -8.34
CA ILE A 211 -10.82 19.37 -7.93
C ILE A 211 -9.44 18.97 -7.38
N ASN A 212 -8.35 19.34 -8.05
CA ASN A 212 -7.00 19.04 -7.59
C ASN A 212 -6.68 19.73 -6.25
N VAL A 213 -7.03 21.01 -6.11
CA VAL A 213 -6.90 21.74 -4.84
C VAL A 213 -7.74 21.08 -3.74
N ALA A 214 -8.99 20.74 -4.02
CA ALA A 214 -9.87 20.05 -3.06
C ALA A 214 -9.31 18.68 -2.66
N ALA A 215 -8.72 17.92 -3.59
CA ALA A 215 -8.07 16.65 -3.30
C ALA A 215 -6.85 16.84 -2.38
N VAL A 216 -6.00 17.83 -2.66
CA VAL A 216 -4.84 18.19 -1.81
C VAL A 216 -5.30 18.62 -0.41
N LEU A 217 -6.30 19.50 -0.31
CA LEU A 217 -6.86 19.95 0.96
C LEU A 217 -7.53 18.80 1.72
N TYR A 218 -8.31 17.97 1.04
CA TYR A 218 -8.91 16.78 1.64
C TYR A 218 -7.84 15.84 2.19
N LEU A 219 -6.74 15.59 1.46
CA LEU A 219 -5.63 14.78 1.96
C LEU A 219 -4.95 15.43 3.17
N LEU A 220 -4.76 16.74 3.15
CA LEU A 220 -4.21 17.53 4.27
C LEU A 220 -5.08 17.45 5.54
N PHE A 221 -6.41 17.46 5.39
CA PHE A 221 -7.36 17.50 6.52
C PHE A 221 -7.87 16.11 6.97
N SER A 222 -8.03 15.16 6.05
CA SER A 222 -8.57 13.81 6.30
C SER A 222 -7.54 12.87 6.90
N LYS A 223 -6.28 12.96 6.44
CA LYS A 223 -5.19 12.16 6.98
C LYS A 223 -4.58 12.96 8.14
N ARG A 224 -4.52 12.37 9.34
CA ARG A 224 -4.02 12.95 10.62
C ARG A 224 -2.52 13.35 10.59
N LEU A 225 -2.05 13.96 9.50
CA LEU A 225 -0.66 14.09 9.12
C LEU A 225 0.05 15.29 9.75
N PHE A 226 -0.70 16.29 10.23
CA PHE A 226 -0.13 17.54 10.78
C PHE A 226 -0.29 17.71 12.29
N GLY A 227 -0.46 16.63 13.07
CA GLY A 227 -0.49 16.76 14.53
C GLY A 227 -1.68 17.53 15.11
N LEU A 228 -2.61 18.05 14.28
CA LEU A 228 -3.84 18.74 14.68
C LEU A 228 -4.80 17.85 15.52
N ARG A 229 -4.54 16.54 15.58
CA ARG A 229 -5.20 15.56 16.47
C ARG A 229 -4.18 14.61 17.15
N GLY A 230 -3.04 15.13 17.63
CA GLY A 230 -2.24 14.45 18.68
C GLY A 230 -0.92 13.76 18.26
N GLY A 231 -0.49 13.84 17.00
CA GLY A 231 0.88 13.44 16.61
C GLY A 231 1.21 11.94 16.77
N ARG A 232 2.49 11.59 16.98
CA ARG A 232 2.98 10.21 17.19
C ARG A 232 2.70 9.72 18.62
N ALA A 233 2.75 10.64 19.58
CA ALA A 233 2.49 10.38 20.99
C ALA A 233 1.07 9.84 21.23
N ALA A 234 0.02 10.52 20.73
CA ALA A 234 -1.35 10.05 20.90
C ALA A 234 -1.62 8.69 20.23
N TYR A 235 -0.91 8.38 19.14
CA TYR A 235 -1.03 7.09 18.43
C TYR A 235 -0.34 5.94 19.17
N ASP A 236 0.82 6.21 19.77
CA ASP A 236 1.55 5.23 20.58
C ASP A 236 0.83 5.02 21.93
N GLU A 237 0.20 6.05 22.47
CA GLU A 237 -0.57 6.03 23.72
C GLU A 237 -1.92 5.28 23.56
N GLU A 238 -2.65 5.54 22.48
CA GLU A 238 -3.87 4.78 22.12
C GLU A 238 -3.54 3.29 21.87
N ARG A 239 -2.32 2.97 21.40
CA ARG A 239 -1.84 1.59 21.23
C ARG A 239 -1.41 0.92 22.53
N ARG A 240 -0.76 1.64 23.45
CA ARG A 240 -0.44 1.13 24.80
C ARG A 240 -1.70 0.77 25.56
N GLY A 241 -2.74 1.61 25.49
CA GLY A 241 -4.04 1.34 26.11
C GLY A 241 -4.74 0.06 25.64
N GLU A 242 -4.44 -0.45 24.43
CA GLU A 242 -4.97 -1.73 23.92
C GLU A 242 -4.07 -2.95 24.23
N GLN A 243 -2.91 -2.77 24.89
CA GLN A 243 -2.00 -3.86 25.23
C GLN A 243 -2.53 -4.72 26.38
N LEU A 244 -2.50 -6.04 26.20
CA LEU A 244 -2.88 -6.98 27.25
C LEU A 244 -2.01 -6.82 28.50
N LEU A 245 -0.71 -6.54 28.34
CA LEU A 245 0.23 -6.37 29.43
C LEU A 245 -0.15 -5.18 30.33
N ASP A 246 -0.51 -4.04 29.74
CA ASP A 246 -0.92 -2.84 30.47
C ASP A 246 -2.26 -3.03 31.18
N VAL A 247 -3.20 -3.75 30.57
CA VAL A 247 -4.48 -4.11 31.21
C VAL A 247 -4.27 -5.02 32.43
N GLU A 248 -3.41 -6.03 32.32
CA GLU A 248 -3.10 -6.91 33.45
C GLU A 248 -2.30 -6.18 34.54
N LYS A 249 -1.40 -5.25 34.16
CA LYS A 249 -0.67 -4.41 35.11
C LYS A 249 -1.60 -3.47 35.87
N ALA A 250 -2.59 -2.87 35.19
CA ALA A 250 -3.61 -2.05 35.84
C ALA A 250 -4.47 -2.89 36.80
N ALA A 251 -4.85 -4.10 36.40
CA ALA A 251 -5.64 -5.03 37.23
C ALA A 251 -4.85 -5.65 38.40
N ALA A 252 -3.51 -5.68 38.34
CA ALA A 252 -2.66 -6.09 39.46
C ALA A 252 -2.48 -5.00 40.51
N ARG A 253 -2.67 -3.73 40.13
CA ARG A 253 -2.56 -2.55 41.01
C ARG A 253 -3.87 -2.16 41.70
N SER A 254 -4.99 -2.75 41.29
CA SER A 254 -6.35 -2.54 41.83
C SER A 254 -6.71 -3.61 42.84
#